data_AF-A0A1F8B004-F1
#
_entry.id   AF-A0A1F8B004-F1
#
_cell.length_a   1.000
_cell.length_b   1.000
_cell.length_c   1.000
_cell.angle_alpha   90.00
_cell.angle_beta   90.00
_cell.angle_gamma   90.00
#
_symmetry.space_group_name_H-M   'P 1'
#
loop_
_entity.id
_entity.type
_entity.pdbx_description
1 polymer ?
#
loop_
_entity_poly.entity_id
_entity_poly.type
_entity_poly.pdbx_seq_one_letter_code
_entity_poly.pdbx_strand_id
1 'polypeptide(L)'
;MGYGPPYGIPIPEEVHDLYSPEVKEAWGKFDAWWKEALYNSDGNPVSRNTMPQNVCEAMDLILQTSIPGYEEDGITGADSCYMIGVLMLMTD
;
A
#
# COMPACT_ATOMS: atom_id res chain seq x y z
N MET A 1 -24.50 8.36 -5.96
CA MET A 1 -23.66 7.18 -5.68
C MET A 1 -22.32 7.48 -6.31
N GLY A 2 -21.37 7.95 -5.50
CA GLY A 2 -20.13 8.55 -5.97
C GLY A 2 -19.21 7.50 -6.57
N TYR A 3 -18.94 7.62 -7.86
CA TYR A 3 -17.81 6.95 -8.50
C TYR A 3 -16.54 7.66 -8.04
N GLY A 4 -15.77 7.03 -7.14
CA GLY A 4 -14.35 7.34 -7.04
C GLY A 4 -13.69 7.06 -8.40
N PRO A 5 -12.71 7.87 -8.83
CA PRO A 5 -12.08 7.69 -10.14
C PRO A 5 -11.47 6.27 -10.26
N PRO A 6 -11.30 5.74 -11.48
CA PRO A 6 -10.73 4.39 -11.73
C PRO A 6 -9.24 4.25 -11.36
N TYR A 7 -8.70 5.26 -10.69
CA TYR A 7 -7.34 5.38 -10.18
C TYR A 7 -7.54 5.63 -8.69
N GLY A 8 -7.04 4.73 -7.82
CA GLY A 8 -7.30 4.79 -6.38
C GLY A 8 -7.00 6.14 -5.72
N ILE A 9 -7.24 6.23 -4.42
CA ILE A 9 -7.08 7.50 -3.70
C ILE A 9 -5.59 7.83 -3.58
N PRO A 10 -5.16 9.01 -4.09
CA PRO A 10 -3.80 9.45 -3.87
C PRO A 10 -3.59 9.73 -2.38
N ILE A 11 -2.48 9.23 -1.84
CA ILE A 11 -2.02 9.56 -0.49
C ILE A 11 -0.88 10.57 -0.67
N PRO A 12 -1.16 11.89 -0.70
CA PRO A 12 -0.11 12.90 -0.72
C PRO A 12 0.66 12.89 0.61
N GLU A 13 1.85 13.51 0.63
CA GLU A 13 2.73 13.57 1.81
C GLU A 13 2.00 14.12 3.04
N GLU A 14 1.17 15.15 2.87
CA GLU A 14 0.35 15.74 3.94
C GLU A 14 -0.64 14.76 4.58
N VAL A 15 -1.24 13.86 3.79
CA VAL A 15 -2.12 12.79 4.31
C VAL A 15 -1.29 11.69 4.93
N HIS A 16 -0.17 11.33 4.30
CA HIS A 16 0.77 10.36 4.85
C HIS A 16 1.27 10.80 6.23
N ASP A 17 1.44 12.11 6.43
CA ASP A 17 1.93 12.67 7.68
C ASP A 17 0.95 12.60 8.86
N LEU A 18 -0.34 12.38 8.58
CA LEU A 18 -1.37 12.21 9.59
C LEU A 18 -1.45 10.78 10.13
N TYR A 19 -0.82 9.81 9.47
CA TYR A 19 -0.77 8.44 9.98
C TYR A 19 -0.04 8.34 11.32
N SER A 20 -0.41 7.30 12.08
CA SER A 20 0.34 6.94 13.29
C SER A 20 1.79 6.59 12.95
N PRO A 21 2.74 6.75 13.90
CA PRO A 21 4.14 6.35 13.67
C PRO A 21 4.31 4.89 13.23
N GLU A 22 3.47 3.99 13.75
CA GLU A 22 3.46 2.58 13.39
C GLU A 22 3.09 2.36 11.92
N VAL A 23 2.06 3.04 11.42
CA VAL A 23 1.63 2.92 10.03
C VAL A 23 2.66 3.57 9.09
N LYS A 24 3.26 4.69 9.48
CA LYS A 24 4.38 5.30 8.74
C LYS A 24 5.58 4.35 8.64
N GLU A 25 5.90 3.64 9.72
CA GLU A 25 6.98 2.63 9.73
C GLU A 25 6.64 1.44 8.81
N ALA A 26 5.38 0.99 8.82
CA ALA A 26 4.91 -0.06 7.93
C ALA A 26 5.04 0.36 6.45
N TRP A 27 4.62 1.57 6.09
CA TRP A 27 4.81 2.15 4.76
C TRP A 27 6.28 2.15 4.34
N GLY A 28 7.18 2.59 5.24
CA GLY A 28 8.62 2.60 4.97
C GLY A 28 9.21 1.20 4.76
N LYS A 29 8.83 0.22 5.59
CA LYS A 29 9.27 -1.18 5.46
C LYS A 29 8.79 -1.79 4.15
N PHE A 30 7.51 -1.59 3.83
CA PHE A 30 6.90 -2.12 2.62
C PHE A 30 7.53 -1.50 1.37
N ASP A 31 7.61 -0.17 1.29
CA ASP A 31 8.12 0.54 0.11
C ASP A 31 9.60 0.22 -0.16
N ALA A 32 10.42 0.07 0.88
CA ALA A 32 11.82 -0.34 0.73
C ALA A 32 11.92 -1.74 0.09
N TRP A 33 11.20 -2.73 0.63
CA TRP A 33 11.19 -4.07 0.07
C TRP A 33 10.61 -4.09 -1.35
N TRP A 34 9.50 -3.37 -1.58
CA TRP A 34 8.82 -3.36 -2.88
C TRP A 34 9.71 -2.82 -3.99
N LYS A 35 10.45 -1.74 -3.74
CA LYS A 35 11.41 -1.18 -4.71
C LYS A 35 12.51 -2.16 -5.07
N GLU A 36 13.06 -2.86 -4.09
CA GLU A 36 14.09 -3.89 -4.31
C GLU A 36 13.51 -5.09 -5.07
N ALA A 37 12.33 -5.57 -4.67
CA ALA A 37 11.66 -6.70 -5.31
C ALA A 37 11.31 -6.39 -6.78
N LEU A 38 10.79 -5.19 -7.06
CA LEU A 38 10.48 -4.74 -8.40
C LEU A 38 11.75 -4.60 -9.25
N TYR A 39 12.83 -4.04 -8.70
CA TYR A 39 14.11 -3.96 -9.38
C TYR A 39 14.65 -5.36 -9.75
N ASN A 40 14.58 -6.31 -8.83
CA ASN A 40 15.04 -7.69 -9.03
C ASN A 40 14.13 -8.52 -9.93
N SER A 41 12.89 -8.09 -10.14
CA SER A 41 11.91 -8.82 -10.97
C SER A 41 12.16 -8.71 -12.47
N ASP A 42 13.00 -7.77 -12.91
CA ASP A 42 13.33 -7.51 -14.32
C ASP A 42 12.07 -7.39 -15.22
N GLY A 43 11.04 -6.71 -14.71
CA GLY A 43 9.77 -6.50 -15.41
C GLY A 43 8.77 -7.66 -15.32
N ASN A 44 9.09 -8.72 -14.58
CA ASN A 44 8.13 -9.78 -14.26
C ASN A 44 7.29 -9.40 -13.03
N PRO A 45 6.09 -9.98 -12.86
CA PRO A 45 5.33 -9.82 -11.63
C PRO A 45 6.11 -10.30 -10.40
N VAL A 46 5.95 -9.59 -9.28
CA VAL A 46 6.59 -9.96 -8.00
C VAL A 46 5.69 -10.96 -7.28
N SER A 47 6.23 -12.10 -6.85
CA SER A 47 5.44 -13.08 -6.07
C SER A 47 5.32 -12.66 -4.61
N ARG A 48 4.10 -12.72 -4.05
CA ARG A 48 3.83 -12.52 -2.63
C ARG A 48 4.55 -13.56 -1.76
N ASN A 49 4.83 -14.76 -2.29
CA ASN A 49 5.56 -15.80 -1.56
C ASN A 49 7.02 -15.44 -1.26
N THR A 50 7.61 -14.49 -1.98
CA THR A 50 8.98 -14.03 -1.70
C THR A 50 9.01 -12.89 -0.68
N MET A 51 7.84 -12.41 -0.25
CA MET A 51 7.70 -11.35 0.74
C MET A 51 8.05 -11.87 2.14
N PRO A 52 9.03 -11.25 2.83
CA PRO A 52 9.32 -11.56 4.22
C PRO A 52 8.10 -11.35 5.11
N GLN A 53 7.95 -12.17 6.16
CA GLN A 53 6.78 -12.12 7.06
C GLN A 53 6.54 -10.72 7.64
N ASN A 54 7.60 -10.03 8.09
CA ASN A 54 7.50 -8.68 8.64
C ASN A 54 7.05 -7.63 7.60
N VAL A 55 7.31 -7.87 6.30
CA VAL A 55 6.81 -7.03 5.21
C VAL A 55 5.36 -7.36 4.89
N CYS A 56 4.96 -8.63 4.98
CA CYS A 56 3.56 -9.05 4.86
C CYS A 56 2.69 -8.40 5.95
N GLU A 57 3.15 -8.45 7.20
CA GLU A 57 2.46 -7.80 8.34
C GLU A 57 2.36 -6.28 8.14
N ALA A 58 3.42 -5.64 7.63
CA ALA A 58 3.39 -4.22 7.28
C ALA A 58 2.39 -3.91 6.16
N MET A 59 2.36 -4.71 5.11
CA MET A 59 1.40 -4.59 4.01
C MET A 59 -0.03 -4.75 4.52
N ASP A 60 -0.29 -5.77 5.33
CA ASP A 60 -1.62 -6.04 5.85
C ASP A 60 -2.10 -4.91 6.77
N LEU A 61 -1.21 -4.33 7.59
CA LEU A 61 -1.52 -3.14 8.39
C LEU A 61 -1.90 -1.95 7.49
N ILE A 62 -1.12 -1.67 6.44
CA ILE A 62 -1.41 -0.60 5.48
C ILE A 62 -2.79 -0.80 4.84
N LEU A 63 -3.08 -2.01 4.35
CA LEU A 63 -4.33 -2.33 3.65
C LEU A 63 -5.56 -2.21 4.56
N GLN A 64 -5.42 -2.46 5.86
CA GLN A 64 -6.52 -2.40 6.82
C GLN A 64 -6.69 -1.02 7.47
N THR A 65 -5.67 -0.15 7.40
CA THR A 65 -5.72 1.17 8.02
C THR A 65 -6.50 2.15 7.15
N SER A 66 -7.44 2.87 7.75
CA SER A 66 -8.18 3.95 7.08
C SER A 66 -7.26 5.07 6.59
N ILE A 67 -7.54 5.61 5.40
CA ILE A 67 -6.83 6.80 4.93
C ILE A 67 -7.27 8.00 5.78
N PRO A 68 -6.35 8.80 6.35
CA PRO A 68 -6.70 9.97 7.15
C PRO A 68 -7.64 10.91 6.39
N GLY A 69 -8.76 11.27 7.01
CA GLY A 69 -9.81 12.07 6.40
C GLY A 69 -10.90 11.28 5.66
N TYR A 70 -10.80 9.94 5.61
CA TYR A 70 -11.80 9.05 5.01
C TYR A 70 -12.28 7.96 5.97
N GLU A 71 -12.10 8.14 7.28
CA GLU A 71 -12.44 7.16 8.30
C GLU A 71 -13.94 6.80 8.28
N GLU A 72 -14.81 7.79 8.04
CA GLU A 72 -16.27 7.59 8.00
C GLU A 72 -16.75 6.92 6.71
N ASP A 73 -15.93 6.98 5.64
CA ASP A 73 -16.24 6.38 4.34
C ASP A 73 -15.78 4.90 4.25
N GLY A 74 -15.07 4.40 5.27
CA GLY A 74 -14.54 3.04 5.31
C GLY A 74 -13.41 2.78 4.32
N ILE A 75 -12.79 3.85 3.80
CA ILE A 75 -11.73 3.79 2.80
C ILE A 75 -10.40 3.54 3.50
N THR A 76 -9.65 2.56 2.99
CA THR A 76 -8.37 2.14 3.59
C THR A 76 -7.20 2.26 2.62
N GLY A 77 -6.00 1.93 3.08
CA GLY A 77 -4.83 1.82 2.21
C GLY A 77 -5.04 0.87 1.02
N ALA A 78 -5.98 -0.09 1.10
CA ALA A 78 -6.36 -0.95 -0.03
C ALA A 78 -6.98 -0.18 -1.20
N ASP A 79 -7.63 0.94 -0.93
CA ASP A 79 -8.24 1.82 -1.93
C ASP A 79 -7.26 2.85 -2.49
N SER A 80 -6.03 2.90 -1.96
CA SER A 80 -5.01 3.84 -2.41
C SER A 80 -4.50 3.50 -3.81
N CYS A 81 -4.19 4.51 -4.62
CA CYS A 81 -3.66 4.28 -5.96
C CYS A 81 -2.35 3.49 -5.95
N TYR A 82 -1.51 3.70 -4.93
CA TYR A 82 -0.24 3.01 -4.78
C TYR A 82 -0.44 1.51 -4.52
N MET A 83 -1.26 1.14 -3.53
CA MET A 83 -1.49 -0.28 -3.21
C MET A 83 -2.27 -0.99 -4.32
N ILE A 84 -3.20 -0.32 -4.98
CA ILE A 84 -3.86 -0.86 -6.17
C ILE A 84 -2.84 -1.19 -7.27
N GLY A 85 -1.86 -0.30 -7.52
CA GLY A 85 -0.78 -0.54 -8.48
C GLY A 85 0.15 -1.68 -8.08
N VAL A 86 0.52 -1.74 -6.80
CA VAL A 86 1.29 -2.85 -6.21
C VAL A 86 0.59 -4.18 -6.45
N LEU A 87 -0.69 -4.27 -6.08
CA LEU A 87 -1.48 -5.51 -6.15
C LEU A 87 -1.64 -5.99 -7.59
N MET A 88 -1.70 -5.10 -8.58
CA MET A 88 -1.71 -5.49 -10.01
C MET A 88 -0.39 -6.10 -10.48
N LEU A 89 0.73 -5.71 -9.87
CA LEU A 89 2.06 -6.21 -10.20
C LEU A 89 2.49 -7.38 -9.32
N MET A 90 1.67 -7.74 -8.33
CA MET A 90 1.90 -8.89 -7.47
C MET A 90 1.17 -10.13 -7.98
N THR A 91 1.76 -11.29 -7.72
CA THR A 91 1.18 -12.61 -7.95
C THR A 91 1.19 -13.41 -6.65
N ASP A 92 0.22 -14.30 -6.47
CA ASP A 92 0.21 -15.23 -5.34
C ASP A 92 1.24 -16.35 -5.49
#